data_AF-R4JZA1-F1
#
_entry.id   AF-R4JZA1-F1
#
_cell.length_a   1.000
_cell.length_b   1.000
_cell.length_c   1.000
_cell.angle_alpha   90.00
_cell.angle_beta   90.00
_cell.angle_gamma   90.00
#
_symmetry.space_group_name_H-M   'P 1'
#
loop_
_entity.id
_entity.type
_entity.pdbx_description
1 polymer ?
#
loop_
_entity_poly.entity_id
_entity_poly.type
_entity_poly.pdbx_seq_one_letter_code
_entity_poly.pdbx_strand_id
1 'polypeptide(L)'
;MLKGVQLEELKMEHYNDSRTSYNFQRASFFKYIEKSDCREILMTNNLLQVLTGIVYHNGIENMPITLYFQEEMNFTEFVNIPTIRLFPSIFKNIRTFIFNKKIVGIWASTLLEEAKLAYEQLYREDKIDNSIKAIFRINTILPTLNRKPSTAFEIISDERLDKIEDFINDKLVMYLLWECDRNNGCFGVPLSGWKLEEIERSLDFLKLKKFFNRVFVIGCGEIWRSTHLIVKDPKTEDINRLSIVLD
;
A
#
# COMPACT_ATOMS: atom_id res chain seq x y z
N MET A 1 -12.84 -8.47 -17.59
CA MET A 1 -12.18 -9.52 -18.41
C MET A 1 -10.68 -9.36 -18.20
N LEU A 2 -9.94 -10.39 -17.80
CA LEU A 2 -8.49 -10.28 -17.61
C LEU A 2 -7.73 -10.57 -18.91
N LYS A 3 -6.61 -9.87 -19.15
CA LYS A 3 -5.67 -10.20 -20.22
C LYS A 3 -4.32 -10.55 -19.63
N GLY A 4 -3.80 -11.73 -20.00
CA GLY A 4 -2.46 -12.15 -19.63
C GLY A 4 -1.42 -11.31 -20.35
N VAL A 5 -0.42 -10.83 -19.61
CA VAL A 5 0.69 -10.04 -20.15
C VAL A 5 2.00 -10.76 -19.81
N GLN A 6 2.87 -10.96 -20.79
CA GLN A 6 4.22 -11.45 -20.51
C GLN A 6 5.02 -10.36 -19.78
N LEU A 7 5.63 -10.73 -18.64
CA LEU A 7 6.41 -9.80 -17.81
C LEU A 7 7.59 -9.15 -18.56
N GLU A 8 8.00 -9.67 -19.72
CA GLU A 8 9.05 -9.09 -20.56
C GLU A 8 8.68 -7.70 -21.13
N GLU A 9 7.39 -7.35 -21.18
CA GLU A 9 6.90 -6.00 -21.53
C GLU A 9 6.86 -5.03 -20.33
N LEU A 10 7.02 -5.54 -19.10
CA LEU A 10 7.21 -4.76 -17.88
C LEU A 10 8.71 -4.62 -17.58
N LYS A 11 9.47 -4.11 -18.55
CA LYS A 11 10.80 -3.57 -18.26
C LYS A 11 10.59 -2.34 -17.39
N MET A 12 10.58 -2.52 -16.07
CA MET A 12 11.02 -1.45 -15.19
C MET A 12 12.42 -1.10 -15.67
N GLU A 13 12.57 0.09 -16.25
CA GLU A 13 13.89 0.62 -16.58
C GLU A 13 14.69 0.61 -15.28
N HIS A 14 15.56 -0.40 -15.15
CA HIS A 14 16.51 -0.45 -14.06
C HIS A 14 17.41 0.75 -14.24
N TYR A 15 17.18 1.76 -13.41
CA TYR A 15 18.13 2.82 -13.15
C TYR A 15 19.34 2.17 -12.48
N ASN A 16 20.28 1.71 -13.33
CA ASN A 16 21.60 1.28 -12.92
C ASN A 16 22.40 2.56 -12.62
N ASP A 17 22.17 3.15 -11.44
CA ASP A 17 23.15 4.07 -10.87
C ASP A 17 24.03 3.31 -9.88
N SER A 18 25.27 3.14 -10.28
CA SER A 18 26.30 2.47 -9.51
C SER A 18 26.65 3.29 -8.25
N ARG A 19 26.41 2.71 -7.06
CA ARG A 19 26.92 3.08 -5.71
C ARG A 19 26.08 3.97 -4.80
N THR A 20 24.76 3.96 -4.91
CA THR A 20 23.88 4.56 -3.88
C THR A 20 23.70 3.59 -2.71
N SER A 21 24.58 3.62 -1.70
CA SER A 21 24.42 2.77 -0.51
C SER A 21 23.40 3.37 0.45
N TYR A 22 22.17 2.86 0.45
CA TYR A 22 21.19 3.16 1.48
C TYR A 22 21.59 2.47 2.78
N ASN A 23 21.72 3.24 3.86
CA ASN A 23 21.97 2.69 5.18
C ASN A 23 20.63 2.45 5.89
N PHE A 24 20.43 1.22 6.36
CA PHE A 24 19.28 0.85 7.17
C PHE A 24 19.62 1.04 8.64
N GLN A 25 19.00 2.03 9.27
CA GLN A 25 19.18 2.24 10.70
C GLN A 25 17.93 1.83 11.46
N ARG A 26 18.11 1.00 12.51
CA ARG A 26 17.05 0.77 13.49
C ARG A 26 16.68 2.11 14.11
N ALA A 27 15.39 2.43 14.12
CA ALA A 27 14.90 3.67 14.70
C ALA A 27 14.77 3.51 16.23
N SER A 28 15.90 3.38 16.92
CA SER A 28 15.94 3.14 18.38
C SER A 28 15.26 4.24 19.19
N PHE A 29 15.24 5.47 18.67
CA PHE A 29 14.60 6.62 19.28
C PHE A 29 13.08 6.45 19.43
N PHE A 30 12.43 5.62 18.60
CA PHE A 30 11.00 5.34 18.73
C PHE A 30 10.63 4.68 20.05
N LYS A 31 11.59 4.07 20.77
CA LYS A 31 11.38 3.55 22.11
C LYS A 31 11.10 4.63 23.16
N TYR A 32 11.46 5.88 22.87
CA TYR A 32 11.27 7.02 23.77
C TYR A 32 10.05 7.87 23.40
N ILE A 33 9.38 7.57 22.27
CA ILE A 33 8.13 8.25 21.90
C ILE A 33 6.99 7.61 22.70
N GLU A 34 6.20 8.43 23.36
CA GLU A 34 4.99 7.99 24.07
C GLU A 34 4.01 7.35 23.08
N LYS A 35 3.53 6.15 23.44
CA LYS A 35 2.57 5.41 22.62
C LYS A 35 1.17 5.95 22.87
N SER A 36 0.41 6.16 21.79
CA SER A 36 -0.98 6.60 21.84
C SER A 36 -1.94 5.43 21.62
N ASP A 37 -3.24 5.66 21.85
CA ASP A 37 -4.27 4.64 21.68
C ASP A 37 -4.37 4.16 20.22
N CYS A 38 -4.21 2.86 20.00
CA CYS A 38 -4.20 2.28 18.66
C CYS A 38 -5.54 2.45 17.95
N ARG A 39 -6.65 2.35 18.67
CA ARG A 39 -8.00 2.46 18.10
C ARG A 39 -8.25 3.89 17.60
N GLU A 40 -7.89 4.90 18.38
CA GLU A 40 -7.98 6.31 18.01
C GLU A 40 -7.10 6.63 16.80
N ILE A 41 -5.84 6.17 16.78
CA ILE A 41 -4.93 6.35 15.64
C ILE A 41 -5.55 5.79 14.36
N LEU A 42 -6.05 4.54 14.40
CA LEU A 42 -6.61 3.88 13.22
C LEU A 42 -7.93 4.51 12.76
N MET A 43 -8.65 5.19 13.64
CA MET A 43 -9.85 5.95 13.29
C MET A 43 -9.54 7.29 12.61
N THR A 44 -8.46 7.95 13.04
CA THR A 44 -8.16 9.35 12.68
C THR A 44 -7.05 9.50 11.64
N ASN A 45 -6.22 8.47 11.41
CA ASN A 45 -5.11 8.52 10.48
C ASN A 45 -5.33 7.54 9.30
N ASN A 46 -5.70 8.09 8.14
CA ASN A 46 -6.04 7.29 6.96
C ASN A 46 -4.87 6.45 6.46
N LEU A 47 -3.66 7.02 6.42
CA LEU A 47 -2.45 6.30 6.00
C LEU A 47 -2.19 5.10 6.91
N LEU A 48 -2.20 5.29 8.23
CA LEU A 48 -1.97 4.19 9.17
C LEU A 48 -3.09 3.15 9.14
N GLN A 49 -4.34 3.52 8.86
CA GLN A 49 -5.42 2.55 8.65
C GLN A 49 -5.13 1.64 7.45
N VAL A 50 -4.73 2.21 6.30
CA VAL A 50 -4.39 1.44 5.09
C VAL A 50 -3.18 0.55 5.30
N LEU A 51 -2.09 1.13 5.83
CA LEU A 51 -0.85 0.41 6.10
C LEU A 51 -1.06 -0.75 7.09
N THR A 52 -1.89 -0.55 8.10
CA THR A 52 -2.27 -1.61 9.05
C THR A 52 -3.05 -2.71 8.35
N GLY A 53 -4.02 -2.37 7.51
CA GLY A 53 -4.80 -3.34 6.74
C GLY A 53 -3.91 -4.20 5.82
N ILE A 54 -2.96 -3.57 5.11
CA ILE A 54 -2.00 -4.28 4.26
C ILE A 54 -1.21 -5.31 5.08
N VAL A 55 -0.62 -4.91 6.22
CA VAL A 55 0.19 -5.81 7.04
C VAL A 55 -0.65 -6.89 7.71
N TYR A 56 -1.83 -6.54 8.24
CA TYR A 56 -2.74 -7.45 8.93
C TYR A 56 -3.20 -8.60 8.02
N HIS A 57 -3.65 -8.26 6.82
CA HIS A 57 -4.27 -9.23 5.90
C HIS A 57 -3.26 -10.07 5.13
N ASN A 58 -2.05 -9.56 4.87
CA ASN A 58 -1.05 -10.31 4.12
C ASN A 58 -0.33 -11.40 4.93
N GLY A 59 -0.57 -11.51 6.25
CA GLY A 59 -0.33 -12.69 7.09
C GLY A 59 1.13 -13.18 7.22
N ILE A 60 2.05 -12.63 6.44
CA ILE A 60 3.48 -12.90 6.52
C ILE A 60 4.02 -11.92 7.54
N GLU A 61 4.43 -12.41 8.71
CA GLU A 61 4.98 -11.61 9.83
C GLU A 61 6.13 -10.67 9.43
N ASN A 62 6.64 -10.79 8.20
CA ASN A 62 7.76 -10.06 7.64
C ASN A 62 7.46 -9.30 6.34
N MET A 63 6.23 -9.28 5.79
CA MET A 63 5.98 -8.50 4.57
C MET A 63 5.93 -7.01 4.96
N PRO A 64 6.97 -6.25 4.63
CA PRO A 64 7.10 -4.92 5.17
C PRO A 64 6.37 -3.92 4.28
N ILE A 65 5.94 -2.83 4.90
CA ILE A 65 5.57 -1.61 4.19
C ILE A 65 6.79 -0.71 4.14
N THR A 66 6.92 -0.01 3.02
CA THR A 66 7.95 1.01 2.84
C THR A 66 7.26 2.30 2.46
N LEU A 67 7.62 3.37 3.17
CA LEU A 67 7.16 4.73 2.95
C LEU A 67 8.40 5.55 2.58
N TYR A 68 8.54 5.98 1.34
CA TYR A 68 9.57 6.96 1.00
C TYR A 68 9.11 8.38 1.35
N PHE A 69 9.99 9.37 1.33
CA PHE A 69 9.62 10.78 1.42
C PHE A 69 10.06 11.50 0.16
N GLN A 70 9.30 12.50 -0.28
CA GLN A 70 9.67 13.32 -1.45
C GLN A 70 10.91 14.18 -1.15
N GLU A 71 11.02 14.67 0.08
CA GLU A 71 12.14 15.49 0.54
C GLU A 71 12.99 14.73 1.56
N GLU A 72 14.31 14.80 1.40
CA GLU A 72 15.26 14.21 2.34
C GLU A 72 15.29 15.04 3.64
N MET A 73 14.97 14.41 4.76
CA MET A 73 14.82 15.10 6.03
C MET A 73 15.99 14.85 6.98
N ASN A 74 16.35 15.85 7.77
CA ASN A 74 17.16 15.61 8.96
C ASN A 74 16.33 14.92 10.05
N PHE A 75 16.99 14.46 11.11
CA PHE A 75 16.33 13.75 12.20
C PHE A 75 15.22 14.57 12.88
N THR A 76 15.47 15.86 13.13
CA THR A 76 14.53 16.76 13.82
C THR A 76 13.28 17.01 12.97
N GLU A 77 13.44 17.23 11.66
CA GLU A 77 12.32 17.34 10.72
C GLU A 77 11.48 16.05 10.72
N PHE A 78 12.15 14.90 10.63
CA PHE A 78 11.51 13.60 10.58
C PHE A 78 10.66 13.28 11.83
N VAL A 79 11.20 13.48 13.04
CA VAL A 79 10.46 13.15 14.29
C VAL A 79 9.33 14.13 14.58
N ASN A 80 9.33 15.31 13.94
CA ASN A 80 8.27 16.29 14.09
C ASN A 80 7.06 16.02 13.17
N ILE A 81 7.15 15.10 12.21
CA ILE A 81 6.00 14.71 11.39
C ILE A 81 4.97 14.00 12.29
N PRO A 82 3.72 14.50 12.40
CA PRO A 82 2.71 13.94 13.29
C PRO A 82 2.47 12.45 13.06
N THR A 83 2.29 12.02 11.82
CA THR A 83 2.05 10.61 11.50
C THR A 83 3.24 9.72 11.88
N ILE A 84 4.48 10.19 11.74
CA ILE A 84 5.68 9.42 12.09
C ILE A 84 5.75 9.13 13.59
N ARG A 85 5.27 10.04 14.42
CA ARG A 85 5.19 9.84 15.88
C ARG A 85 4.20 8.75 16.27
N LEU A 86 3.24 8.41 15.40
CA LEU A 86 2.23 7.39 15.65
C LEU A 86 2.67 5.97 15.23
N PHE A 87 3.66 5.83 14.34
CA PHE A 87 4.20 4.52 13.92
C PHE A 87 4.57 3.57 15.08
N PRO A 88 5.28 3.99 16.15
CA PRO A 88 5.63 3.10 17.26
C PRO A 88 4.45 2.56 18.08
N SER A 89 3.27 3.16 17.94
CA SER A 89 2.03 2.66 18.54
C SER A 89 1.42 1.52 17.71
N ILE A 90 1.76 1.43 16.42
CA ILE A 90 1.16 0.46 15.48
C ILE A 90 2.13 -0.69 15.15
N PHE A 91 3.39 -0.37 14.84
CA PHE A 91 4.36 -1.31 14.31
C PHE A 91 5.45 -1.67 15.33
N LYS A 92 5.79 -2.96 15.39
CA LYS A 92 6.84 -3.50 16.25
C LYS A 92 8.23 -3.23 15.70
N ASN A 93 8.42 -3.45 14.40
CA ASN A 93 9.73 -3.31 13.75
C ASN A 93 9.73 -2.09 12.84
N ILE A 94 10.47 -1.05 13.23
CA ILE A 94 10.58 0.19 12.44
C ILE A 94 12.05 0.51 12.18
N ARG A 95 12.37 0.81 10.92
CA ARG A 95 13.69 1.23 10.46
C ARG A 95 13.54 2.48 9.60
N THR A 96 14.60 3.28 9.53
CA THR A 96 14.68 4.45 8.65
C THR A 96 15.66 4.15 7.52
N PHE A 97 15.33 4.65 6.33
CA PHE A 97 16.25 4.67 5.20
C PHE A 97 17.06 5.96 5.27
N ILE A 98 18.38 5.84 5.24
CA ILE A 98 19.28 6.98 5.28
C ILE A 98 20.10 7.02 4.00
N PHE A 99 20.04 8.17 3.33
CA PHE A 99 20.87 8.52 2.18
C PHE A 99 21.53 9.87 2.44
N ASN A 100 22.83 10.02 2.17
CA ASN A 100 23.57 11.26 2.42
C ASN A 100 23.38 11.88 3.84
N LYS A 101 23.29 11.03 4.87
CA LYS A 101 23.00 11.41 6.28
C LYS A 101 21.61 12.05 6.50
N LYS A 102 20.71 11.95 5.53
CA LYS A 102 19.32 12.38 5.59
C LYS A 102 18.39 11.16 5.54
N ILE A 103 17.25 11.27 6.17
CA ILE A 103 16.20 10.26 6.20
C ILE A 103 15.35 10.42 4.94
N VAL A 104 15.22 9.34 4.18
CA VAL A 104 14.49 9.29 2.89
C VAL A 104 13.29 8.35 2.93
N GLY A 105 13.06 7.69 4.06
CA GLY A 105 11.88 6.84 4.24
C GLY A 105 11.83 6.09 5.56
N ILE A 106 10.75 5.32 5.71
CA ILE A 106 10.51 4.36 6.78
C ILE A 106 10.21 2.99 6.21
N TRP A 107 10.81 1.99 6.81
CA TRP A 107 10.45 0.60 6.66
C TRP A 107 9.75 0.17 7.95
N ALA A 108 8.56 -0.41 7.85
CA ALA A 108 7.84 -0.93 9.00
C ALA A 108 7.29 -2.33 8.71
N SER A 109 7.34 -3.20 9.72
CA SER A 109 6.77 -4.54 9.65
C SER A 109 6.24 -4.96 11.01
N THR A 110 5.37 -5.98 10.98
CA THR A 110 4.83 -6.64 12.17
C THR A 110 3.99 -5.69 13.03
N LEU A 111 2.68 -5.91 13.08
CA LEU A 111 1.80 -5.15 13.97
C LEU A 111 2.06 -5.52 15.44
N LEU A 112 1.95 -4.53 16.33
CA LEU A 112 1.83 -4.76 17.77
C LEU A 112 0.52 -5.50 18.07
N GLU A 113 0.47 -6.29 19.14
CA GLU A 113 -0.73 -7.08 19.49
C GLU A 113 -1.93 -6.16 19.78
N GLU A 114 -1.68 -5.04 20.45
CA GLU A 114 -2.69 -4.02 20.73
C GLU A 114 -3.25 -3.40 19.44
N ALA A 115 -2.40 -3.20 18.43
CA ALA A 115 -2.81 -2.68 17.14
C ALA A 115 -3.61 -3.70 16.33
N LYS A 116 -3.27 -5.00 16.41
CA LYS A 116 -4.06 -6.09 15.81
C LYS A 116 -5.46 -6.14 16.42
N LEU A 117 -5.55 -6.15 17.76
CA LEU A 117 -6.82 -6.19 18.48
C LEU A 117 -7.69 -4.96 18.17
N ALA A 118 -7.09 -3.77 18.12
CA ALA A 118 -7.78 -2.55 17.74
C ALA A 118 -8.31 -2.62 16.30
N TYR A 119 -7.50 -3.08 15.34
CA TYR A 119 -7.92 -3.26 13.96
C TYR A 119 -9.06 -4.27 13.83
N GLU A 120 -8.99 -5.42 14.51
CA GLU A 120 -10.04 -6.45 14.53
C GLU A 120 -11.36 -5.96 15.11
N GLN A 121 -11.29 -5.13 16.16
CA GLN A 121 -12.48 -4.49 16.73
C GLN A 121 -13.08 -3.51 15.71
N LEU A 122 -12.29 -2.59 15.16
CA LEU A 122 -12.76 -1.62 14.17
C LEU A 122 -13.29 -2.29 12.89
N TYR A 123 -12.70 -3.41 12.49
CA TYR A 123 -13.14 -4.21 11.35
C TYR A 123 -14.56 -4.75 11.59
N ARG A 124 -14.82 -5.30 12.80
CA ARG A 124 -16.14 -5.81 13.21
C ARG A 124 -17.17 -4.70 13.42
N GLU A 125 -16.74 -3.50 13.81
CA GLU A 125 -17.59 -2.31 14.00
C GLU A 125 -17.88 -1.56 12.68
N ASP A 126 -17.44 -2.08 11.53
CA ASP A 126 -17.52 -1.42 10.22
C ASP A 126 -16.90 0.00 10.21
N LYS A 127 -15.83 0.19 10.96
CA LYS A 127 -15.07 1.45 11.06
C LYS A 127 -13.78 1.45 10.22
N ILE A 128 -13.40 0.30 9.67
CA ILE A 128 -12.37 0.22 8.63
C ILE A 128 -13.01 0.48 7.27
N ASP A 129 -12.33 1.27 6.45
CA ASP A 129 -12.74 1.59 5.08
C ASP A 129 -13.08 0.31 4.29
N ASN A 130 -14.22 0.34 3.59
CA ASN A 130 -14.73 -0.82 2.88
C ASN A 130 -13.79 -1.30 1.77
N SER A 131 -13.07 -0.40 1.10
CA SER A 131 -12.11 -0.75 0.05
C SER A 131 -10.95 -1.59 0.61
N ILE A 132 -10.47 -1.25 1.82
CA ILE A 132 -9.43 -1.98 2.53
C ILE A 132 -9.94 -3.39 2.86
N LYS A 133 -11.14 -3.49 3.47
CA LYS A 133 -11.75 -4.78 3.82
C LYS A 133 -12.02 -5.65 2.59
N ALA A 134 -12.41 -5.04 1.48
CA ALA A 134 -12.80 -5.74 0.27
C ALA A 134 -11.61 -6.25 -0.55
N ILE A 135 -10.54 -5.45 -0.68
CA ILE A 135 -9.34 -5.83 -1.45
C ILE A 135 -8.39 -6.68 -0.60
N PHE A 136 -8.16 -6.30 0.67
CA PHE A 136 -7.28 -7.05 1.55
C PHE A 136 -8.09 -8.00 2.42
N ARG A 137 -7.87 -9.30 2.23
CA ARG A 137 -8.56 -10.36 2.98
C ARG A 137 -7.59 -11.13 3.85
N ILE A 138 -8.06 -11.61 5.00
CA ILE A 138 -7.28 -12.52 5.84
C ILE A 138 -7.06 -13.79 5.02
N ASN A 139 -5.84 -13.98 4.52
CA ASN A 139 -5.51 -15.16 3.73
C ASN A 139 -4.67 -16.11 4.58
N THR A 140 -5.27 -17.25 4.91
CA THR A 140 -4.60 -18.31 5.68
C THR A 140 -3.70 -19.19 4.82
N ILE A 141 -3.78 -19.05 3.50
CA ILE A 141 -2.97 -19.81 2.55
C ILE A 141 -1.79 -18.95 2.12
N LEU A 142 -0.64 -19.19 2.74
CA LEU A 142 0.62 -18.60 2.29
C LEU A 142 0.92 -19.06 0.86
N PRO A 143 1.30 -18.16 -0.06
CA PRO A 143 1.85 -18.56 -1.34
C PRO A 143 3.06 -19.46 -1.06
N THR A 144 2.98 -20.73 -1.46
CA THR A 144 4.14 -21.60 -1.44
C THR A 144 5.18 -20.93 -2.33
N LEU A 145 6.42 -20.74 -1.84
CA LEU A 145 7.55 -20.24 -2.62
C LEU A 145 7.88 -21.25 -3.73
N ASN A 146 7.02 -21.34 -4.73
CA ASN A 146 7.19 -22.19 -5.88
C ASN A 146 8.03 -21.43 -6.91
N ARG A 147 9.03 -22.11 -7.46
CA ARG A 147 9.96 -21.60 -8.49
C ARG A 147 9.29 -21.28 -9.83
N LYS A 148 7.95 -21.28 -9.91
CA LYS A 148 7.23 -20.94 -11.13
C LYS A 148 7.33 -19.41 -11.35
N PRO A 149 7.54 -18.98 -12.59
CA PRO A 149 7.58 -17.56 -12.91
C PRO A 149 6.26 -16.92 -12.51
N SER A 150 6.33 -15.68 -12.01
CA SER A 150 5.14 -14.88 -11.78
C SER A 150 4.43 -14.61 -13.11
N THR A 151 3.12 -14.44 -13.07
CA THR A 151 2.31 -14.03 -14.22
C THR A 151 1.48 -12.83 -13.83
N ALA A 152 1.47 -11.81 -14.68
CA ALA A 152 0.70 -10.59 -14.51
C ALA A 152 -0.57 -10.66 -15.37
N PHE A 153 -1.70 -10.25 -14.76
CA PHE A 153 -2.97 -10.09 -15.44
C PHE A 153 -3.42 -8.65 -15.33
N GLU A 154 -3.73 -8.04 -16.47
CA GLU A 154 -4.31 -6.70 -16.52
C GLU A 154 -5.84 -6.79 -16.36
N ILE A 155 -6.38 -5.92 -15.51
CA ILE A 155 -7.82 -5.73 -15.38
C ILE A 155 -8.30 -4.87 -16.54
N ILE A 156 -9.12 -5.46 -17.41
CA ILE A 156 -9.81 -4.73 -18.48
C ILE A 156 -11.21 -4.38 -18.01
N SER A 157 -11.46 -3.08 -17.94
CA SER A 157 -12.74 -2.45 -17.69
C SER A 157 -12.76 -1.08 -18.38
N ASP A 158 -13.84 -0.77 -19.06
CA ASP A 158 -14.09 0.54 -19.69
C ASP A 158 -14.83 1.50 -18.76
N GLU A 159 -14.91 1.17 -17.46
CA GLU A 159 -15.59 2.00 -16.47
C GLU A 159 -14.93 3.39 -16.35
N ARG A 160 -15.77 4.42 -16.45
CA ARG A 160 -15.41 5.82 -16.23
C ARG A 160 -15.80 6.24 -14.81
N LEU A 161 -15.22 7.35 -14.35
CA LEU A 161 -15.59 7.98 -13.07
C LEU A 161 -16.98 8.63 -13.22
N ASP A 162 -17.97 8.13 -12.47
CA ASP A 162 -19.34 8.66 -12.56
C ASP A 162 -19.56 9.88 -11.62
N LYS A 163 -19.02 9.86 -10.39
CA LYS A 163 -19.09 10.97 -9.41
C LYS A 163 -17.89 11.02 -8.48
N ILE A 164 -17.10 12.08 -8.60
CA ILE A 164 -15.79 12.23 -7.93
C ILE A 164 -15.88 12.28 -6.38
N GLU A 165 -16.98 12.81 -5.86
CA GLU A 165 -17.20 13.08 -4.42
C GLU A 165 -17.28 11.81 -3.55
N ASP A 166 -17.71 10.68 -4.14
CA ASP A 166 -17.80 9.39 -3.43
C ASP A 166 -16.41 8.81 -3.10
N PHE A 167 -15.32 9.39 -3.64
CA PHE A 167 -13.98 8.80 -3.66
C PHE A 167 -12.95 9.48 -2.77
N ILE A 168 -13.13 10.76 -2.43
CA ILE A 168 -12.22 11.49 -1.51
C ILE A 168 -12.16 10.78 -0.14
N ASN A 169 -13.23 10.07 0.20
CA ASN A 169 -13.35 9.32 1.44
C ASN A 169 -12.75 7.90 1.35
N ASP A 170 -12.41 7.39 0.16
CA ASP A 170 -11.83 6.06 -0.02
C ASP A 170 -10.33 6.09 0.30
N LYS A 171 -9.99 5.59 1.49
CA LYS A 171 -8.64 5.70 2.03
C LYS A 171 -7.61 4.91 1.22
N LEU A 172 -8.00 3.77 0.63
CA LEU A 172 -7.09 2.95 -0.17
C LEU A 172 -6.77 3.63 -1.49
N VAL A 173 -7.79 4.15 -2.19
CA VAL A 173 -7.60 4.88 -3.44
C VAL A 173 -6.71 6.10 -3.21
N MET A 174 -6.98 6.89 -2.18
CA MET A 174 -6.17 8.07 -1.83
C MET A 174 -4.71 7.69 -1.53
N TYR A 175 -4.49 6.59 -0.80
CA TYR A 175 -3.14 6.07 -0.56
C TYR A 175 -2.43 5.65 -1.86
N LEU A 176 -3.10 4.92 -2.74
CA LEU A 176 -2.53 4.46 -4.01
C LEU A 176 -2.21 5.61 -4.97
N LEU A 177 -3.07 6.65 -5.00
CA LEU A 177 -2.82 7.88 -5.77
C LEU A 177 -1.59 8.62 -5.24
N TRP A 178 -1.52 8.80 -3.92
CA TRP A 178 -0.38 9.46 -3.26
C TRP A 178 0.94 8.71 -3.49
N GLU A 179 0.92 7.38 -3.46
CA GLU A 179 2.11 6.59 -3.80
C GLU A 179 2.43 6.63 -5.30
N CYS A 180 1.46 6.68 -6.20
CA CYS A 180 1.75 6.83 -7.64
C CYS A 180 2.40 8.17 -7.96
N ASP A 181 1.92 9.27 -7.37
CA ASP A 181 2.54 10.60 -7.51
C ASP A 181 4.03 10.57 -7.13
N ARG A 182 4.35 9.81 -6.08
CA ARG A 182 5.71 9.68 -5.55
C ARG A 182 6.59 8.68 -6.30
N ASN A 183 6.01 7.77 -7.08
CA ASN A 183 6.71 6.69 -7.77
C ASN A 183 6.52 6.75 -9.30
N ASN A 184 6.60 7.95 -9.88
CA ASN A 184 6.52 8.18 -11.34
C ASN A 184 5.28 7.53 -12.00
N GLY A 185 4.14 7.62 -11.33
CA GLY A 185 2.87 7.10 -11.81
C GLY A 185 2.69 5.59 -11.66
N CYS A 186 3.56 4.85 -10.97
CA CYS A 186 3.42 3.40 -10.81
C CYS A 186 3.71 2.95 -9.37
N PHE A 187 2.79 2.19 -8.77
CA PHE A 187 2.99 1.67 -7.42
C PHE A 187 2.42 0.27 -7.24
N GLY A 188 3.12 -0.55 -6.45
CA GLY A 188 2.75 -1.92 -6.15
C GLY A 188 2.54 -2.14 -4.66
N VAL A 189 1.46 -2.84 -4.30
CA VAL A 189 1.18 -3.27 -2.92
C VAL A 189 1.10 -4.79 -2.81
N PRO A 190 1.50 -5.35 -1.66
CA PRO A 190 1.19 -6.73 -1.29
C PRO A 190 -0.29 -7.06 -1.44
N LEU A 191 -0.61 -8.13 -2.18
CA LEU A 191 -1.97 -8.64 -2.33
C LEU A 191 -1.95 -10.16 -2.34
N SER A 192 -2.09 -10.77 -1.17
CA SER A 192 -2.01 -12.22 -1.03
C SER A 192 -3.33 -12.94 -1.37
N GLY A 193 -3.21 -13.91 -2.27
CA GLY A 193 -4.02 -15.11 -2.37
C GLY A 193 -5.40 -14.99 -3.01
N TRP A 194 -5.66 -13.98 -3.82
CA TRP A 194 -6.83 -13.92 -4.72
C TRP A 194 -6.71 -14.92 -5.87
N LYS A 195 -7.86 -15.45 -6.31
CA LYS A 195 -7.96 -16.21 -7.57
C LYS A 195 -8.36 -15.29 -8.72
N LEU A 196 -8.04 -15.67 -9.95
CA LEU A 196 -8.39 -14.88 -11.14
C LEU A 196 -9.89 -14.68 -11.26
N GLU A 197 -10.67 -15.73 -11.06
CA GLU A 197 -12.13 -15.71 -11.22
C GLU A 197 -12.80 -14.84 -10.14
N GLU A 198 -12.18 -14.73 -8.97
CA GLU A 198 -12.65 -13.87 -7.88
C GLU A 198 -12.37 -12.40 -8.20
N ILE A 199 -11.19 -12.09 -8.74
CA ILE A 199 -10.81 -10.74 -9.18
C ILE A 199 -11.75 -10.27 -10.29
N GLU A 200 -12.05 -11.12 -11.27
CA GLU A 200 -12.94 -10.79 -12.39
C GLU A 200 -14.36 -10.41 -11.97
N ARG A 201 -14.83 -10.96 -10.84
CA ARG A 201 -16.18 -10.72 -10.32
C ARG A 201 -16.21 -9.63 -9.24
N SER A 202 -15.06 -9.12 -8.82
CA SER A 202 -14.98 -8.13 -7.75
C SER A 202 -15.14 -6.73 -8.30
N LEU A 203 -16.22 -6.06 -7.91
CA LEU A 203 -16.45 -4.66 -8.21
C LEU A 203 -15.34 -3.77 -7.66
N ASP A 204 -14.72 -4.13 -6.53
CA ASP A 204 -13.70 -3.29 -5.89
C ASP A 204 -12.39 -3.24 -6.68
N PHE A 205 -12.00 -4.34 -7.33
CA PHE A 205 -10.89 -4.32 -8.28
C PHE A 205 -11.23 -3.55 -9.56
N LEU A 206 -12.47 -3.66 -10.05
CA LEU A 206 -12.93 -2.91 -11.22
C LEU A 206 -12.97 -1.39 -10.93
N LYS A 207 -13.35 -0.99 -9.72
CA LYS A 207 -13.32 0.42 -9.28
C LYS A 207 -11.93 1.03 -9.40
N LEU A 208 -10.85 0.29 -9.19
CA LEU A 208 -9.49 0.81 -9.38
C LEU A 208 -9.25 1.30 -10.82
N LYS A 209 -9.87 0.67 -11.83
CA LYS A 209 -9.78 1.12 -13.23
C LYS A 209 -10.47 2.46 -13.48
N LYS A 210 -11.33 2.93 -12.57
CA LYS A 210 -11.85 4.29 -12.62
C LYS A 210 -10.77 5.33 -12.34
N PHE A 211 -9.76 5.01 -11.53
CA PHE A 211 -8.71 5.96 -11.12
C PHE A 211 -7.38 5.76 -11.85
N PHE A 212 -7.08 4.54 -12.27
CA PHE A 212 -5.81 4.18 -12.87
C PHE A 212 -6.04 3.67 -14.29
N ASN A 213 -5.24 4.16 -15.25
CA ASN A 213 -5.30 3.67 -16.61
C ASN A 213 -4.94 2.18 -16.68
N ARG A 214 -4.05 1.71 -15.81
CA ARG A 214 -3.62 0.31 -15.78
C ARG A 214 -3.67 -0.23 -14.36
N VAL A 215 -4.24 -1.42 -14.21
CA VAL A 215 -4.31 -2.15 -12.94
C VAL A 215 -3.92 -3.59 -13.23
N PHE A 216 -2.85 -4.06 -12.60
CA PHE A 216 -2.35 -5.42 -12.73
C PHE A 216 -2.48 -6.16 -11.43
N VAL A 217 -2.81 -7.44 -11.54
CA VAL A 217 -2.61 -8.39 -10.45
C VAL A 217 -1.54 -9.38 -10.86
N ILE A 218 -0.48 -9.45 -10.06
CA ILE A 218 0.60 -10.41 -10.22
C ILE A 218 0.33 -11.58 -9.30
N GLY A 219 0.60 -12.78 -9.78
CA GLY A 219 0.52 -13.98 -8.96
C GLY A 219 1.46 -15.07 -9.44
N CYS A 220 1.54 -16.16 -8.69
CA CYS A 220 2.35 -17.33 -9.01
C CYS A 220 1.72 -18.59 -8.42
N GLY A 221 2.36 -19.75 -8.64
CA GLY A 221 1.95 -21.04 -8.09
C GLY A 221 1.47 -22.04 -9.14
N GLU A 222 1.21 -23.28 -8.70
CA GLU A 222 0.61 -24.30 -9.58
C GLU A 222 -0.85 -23.98 -9.87
N ILE A 223 -1.56 -23.59 -8.82
CA ILE A 223 -2.82 -22.86 -8.92
C ILE A 223 -2.45 -21.40 -8.72
N TRP A 224 -2.68 -20.57 -9.74
CA TRP A 224 -2.34 -19.16 -9.66
C TRP A 224 -3.05 -18.49 -8.47
N ARG A 225 -2.27 -17.74 -7.71
CA ARG A 225 -2.71 -16.93 -6.58
C ARG A 225 -2.02 -15.58 -6.62
N SER A 226 -2.78 -14.52 -6.36
CA SER A 226 -2.21 -13.17 -6.32
C SER A 226 -1.12 -13.07 -5.26
N THR A 227 -0.15 -12.23 -5.54
CA THR A 227 0.90 -11.82 -4.60
C THR A 227 1.01 -10.30 -4.51
N HIS A 228 0.70 -9.59 -5.60
CA HIS A 228 0.80 -8.13 -5.67
C HIS A 228 -0.31 -7.54 -6.53
N LEU A 229 -0.74 -6.34 -6.15
CA LEU A 229 -1.53 -5.43 -6.95
C LEU A 229 -0.59 -4.31 -7.43
N ILE A 230 -0.57 -4.01 -8.72
CA ILE A 230 0.15 -2.86 -9.27
C ILE A 230 -0.88 -1.95 -9.92
N VAL A 231 -0.84 -0.68 -9.56
CA VAL A 231 -1.59 0.38 -10.23
C VAL A 231 -0.62 1.28 -10.97
N LYS A 232 -1.02 1.76 -12.14
CA LYS A 232 -0.18 2.59 -12.99
C LYS A 232 -0.98 3.62 -13.78
N ASP A 233 -0.33 4.76 -14.00
CA ASP A 233 -0.78 5.92 -14.75
C ASP A 233 -2.13 6.41 -14.21
N PRO A 234 -2.16 7.07 -13.04
CA PRO A 234 -3.37 7.70 -12.52
C PRO A 234 -4.01 8.58 -13.60
N LYS A 235 -5.34 8.62 -13.67
CA LYS A 235 -6.11 9.45 -14.60
C LYS A 235 -6.09 10.90 -14.15
N THR A 236 -4.92 11.54 -14.29
CA THR A 236 -4.61 12.87 -13.75
C THR A 236 -5.52 13.97 -14.27
N GLU A 237 -6.09 13.87 -15.47
CA GLU A 237 -7.08 14.85 -15.95
C GLU A 237 -8.37 14.84 -15.12
N ASP A 238 -8.84 13.64 -14.74
CA ASP A 238 -10.02 13.48 -13.89
C ASP A 238 -9.71 13.81 -12.42
N ILE A 239 -8.47 13.56 -11.99
CA ILE A 239 -7.99 13.89 -10.63
C ILE A 239 -7.73 15.40 -10.49
N ASN A 240 -7.15 16.09 -11.47
CA ASN A 240 -6.88 17.52 -11.37
C ASN A 240 -8.17 18.36 -11.32
N ARG A 241 -9.28 17.84 -11.88
CA ARG A 241 -10.61 18.42 -11.66
C ARG A 241 -11.04 18.42 -10.18
N LEU A 242 -10.46 17.58 -9.31
CA LEU A 242 -10.65 17.62 -7.85
C LEU A 242 -10.16 18.92 -7.22
N SER A 243 -9.00 19.43 -7.66
CA SER A 243 -8.40 20.63 -7.09
C SER A 243 -9.23 21.89 -7.33
N ILE A 244 -10.05 21.90 -8.39
CA ILE A 244 -10.91 23.02 -8.77
C ILE A 244 -12.23 23.04 -7.97
N VAL A 245 -12.67 21.91 -7.42
CA VAL A 245 -13.95 21.79 -6.67
C VAL A 245 -13.74 21.97 -5.17
N LEU A 246 -12.51 21.84 -4.68
CA LEU A 246 -12.15 21.97 -3.26
C LEU A 246 -11.61 23.36 -2.87
N ASP A 247 -11.51 24.28 -3.84
CA ASP A 247 -11.26 25.71 -3.66
C ASP A 247 -12.58 26.52 -3.74
#